data_AF-A0A1A0HJN0-F1
#
_entry.id   AF-A0A1A0HJN0-F1
#
_cell.length_a   1.000
_cell.length_b   1.000
_cell.length_c   1.000
_cell.angle_alpha   90.00
_cell.angle_beta   90.00
_cell.angle_gamma   90.00
#
_symmetry.space_group_name_H-M   'P 1'
#
loop_
_entity.id
_entity.type
_entity.pdbx_description
1 polymer ?
#
loop_
_entity_poly.entity_id
_entity_poly.type
_entity_poly.pdbx_seq_one_letter_code
_entity_poly.pdbx_strand_id
1 'polypeptide(L)'
;MKLGIWAVAVVLSIFHSVALSQEITNHTWQIHPRETNLTDLTVLTDIKYTVINSPSVIVQGTFWNNGSFFVFNNERPIQLQVKGPGFHNFGTISFNSISYVEEASYAIWAGGAFWNSGTIYFDACKTPFEEVPFIISSTRLWYNEGRMIFKKTAGSIGELFAGGRSVKDNSLAITNQGTISLYNTHWGVQTNINGNGCIVVGSGSRLNLDFASGAPRLFT
;
A
#
# COMPACT_ATOMS: atom_id res chain seq x y z
N MET A 1 14.43 44.47 54.86
CA MET A 1 14.59 43.46 53.79
C MET A 1 13.30 43.40 52.98
N LYS A 2 13.33 43.83 51.71
CA LYS A 2 12.17 43.76 50.80
C LYS A 2 12.44 42.63 49.80
N LEU A 3 11.68 41.53 49.89
CA LEU A 3 11.68 40.46 48.89
C LEU A 3 10.79 40.88 47.72
N GLY A 4 11.40 41.13 46.56
CA GLY A 4 10.69 41.30 45.29
C GLY A 4 10.64 39.98 44.55
N ILE A 5 9.47 39.36 44.51
CA ILE A 5 9.21 38.15 43.71
C ILE A 5 8.84 38.62 42.30
N TRP A 6 9.77 38.49 41.36
CA TRP A 6 9.48 38.65 39.94
C TRP A 6 8.96 37.31 39.41
N ALA A 7 7.65 37.18 39.30
CA ALA A 7 7.03 36.06 38.59
C ALA A 7 7.16 36.31 37.08
N VAL A 8 8.15 35.67 36.45
CA VAL A 8 8.26 35.63 34.99
C VAL A 8 7.26 34.57 34.50
N ALA A 9 6.11 35.02 34.00
CA ALA A 9 5.17 34.17 33.30
C ALA A 9 5.73 33.81 31.92
N VAL A 10 6.34 32.63 31.80
CA VAL A 10 6.71 32.04 30.51
C VAL A 10 5.44 31.45 29.89
N VAL A 11 4.82 32.20 28.98
CA VAL A 11 3.75 31.67 28.12
C VAL A 11 4.43 30.82 27.05
N LEU A 12 4.52 29.51 27.32
CA LEU A 12 5.00 28.53 26.35
C LEU A 12 3.88 28.28 25.34
N SER A 13 3.87 29.06 24.26
CA SER A 13 2.95 28.88 23.13
C SER A 13 3.32 27.58 22.40
N ILE A 14 2.75 26.46 22.82
CA ILE A 14 2.83 25.19 22.10
C ILE A 14 2.01 25.35 20.83
N PHE A 15 2.66 25.75 19.74
CA PHE A 15 2.12 25.62 18.39
C PHE A 15 1.96 24.13 18.10
N HIS A 16 0.79 23.58 18.41
CA HIS A 16 0.37 22.30 17.86
C HIS A 16 0.24 22.50 16.36
N SER A 17 1.24 22.05 15.61
CA SER A 17 1.17 21.89 14.18
C SER A 17 0.06 20.87 13.88
N VAL A 18 -1.14 21.37 13.62
CA VAL A 18 -2.24 20.53 13.11
C VAL A 18 -1.82 20.15 11.70
N ALA A 19 -1.40 18.90 11.50
CA ALA A 19 -1.22 18.37 10.16
C ALA A 19 -2.59 18.41 9.48
N LEU A 20 -2.76 19.27 8.48
CA LEU A 20 -3.99 19.32 7.71
C LEU A 20 -4.04 18.08 6.82
N SER A 21 -4.97 17.18 7.11
CA SER A 21 -5.29 16.06 6.24
C SER A 21 -5.84 16.58 4.91
N GLN A 22 -5.33 16.05 3.80
CA GLN A 22 -5.85 16.36 2.49
C GLN A 22 -7.09 15.50 2.21
N GLU A 23 -8.26 16.12 2.29
CA GLU A 23 -9.54 15.45 2.04
C GLU A 23 -10.03 15.70 0.61
N ILE A 24 -10.26 14.63 -0.14
CA ILE A 24 -10.83 14.68 -1.49
C ILE A 24 -12.34 14.46 -1.38
N THR A 25 -13.09 15.55 -1.47
CA THR A 25 -14.56 15.60 -1.30
C THR A 25 -15.33 15.67 -2.62
N ASN A 26 -14.63 15.88 -3.74
CA ASN A 26 -15.20 15.97 -5.08
C ASN A 26 -14.36 15.14 -6.06
N HIS A 27 -14.99 14.69 -7.14
CA HIS A 27 -14.25 13.99 -8.19
C HIS A 27 -13.12 14.88 -8.71
N THR A 28 -11.91 14.33 -8.69
CA THR A 28 -10.69 15.09 -8.99
C THR A 28 -9.82 14.31 -9.96
N TRP A 29 -9.31 15.00 -10.97
CA TRP A 29 -8.38 14.46 -11.96
C TRP A 29 -7.14 15.34 -12.03
N GLN A 30 -5.97 14.71 -12.00
CA GLN A 30 -4.70 15.35 -12.27
C GLN A 30 -4.09 14.68 -13.50
N ILE A 31 -3.81 15.48 -14.53
CA ILE A 31 -3.34 15.01 -15.83
C ILE A 31 -1.93 15.58 -16.06
N HIS A 32 -0.97 14.69 -16.33
CA HIS A 32 0.46 14.99 -16.50
C HIS A 32 1.09 15.82 -15.38
N PRO A 33 0.79 15.59 -14.09
CA PRO A 33 1.51 16.29 -13.04
C PRO A 33 2.97 15.82 -13.04
N ARG A 34 3.90 16.76 -12.93
CA ARG A 34 5.34 16.45 -12.87
C ARG A 34 5.65 15.43 -11.76
N GLU A 35 4.99 15.59 -10.62
CA GLU A 35 5.01 14.72 -9.47
C GLU A 35 3.75 15.01 -8.65
N THR A 36 3.14 13.99 -8.05
CA THR A 36 2.01 14.14 -7.14
C THR A 36 2.45 13.79 -5.73
N ASN A 37 2.64 14.81 -4.90
CA ASN A 37 2.94 14.67 -3.47
C ASN A 37 1.69 14.99 -2.65
N LEU A 38 1.25 14.04 -1.83
CA LEU A 38 0.05 14.14 -1.01
C LEU A 38 0.41 13.85 0.45
N THR A 39 -0.28 14.51 1.37
CA THR A 39 -0.07 14.32 2.81
C THR A 39 -1.40 14.00 3.48
N ASP A 40 -1.42 12.96 4.32
CA ASP A 40 -2.58 12.52 5.10
C ASP A 40 -3.86 12.45 4.23
N LEU A 41 -3.81 11.65 3.16
CA LEU A 41 -4.84 11.58 2.14
C LEU A 41 -6.09 10.84 2.64
N THR A 42 -7.24 11.51 2.56
CA THR A 42 -8.56 10.90 2.73
C THR A 42 -9.38 11.04 1.45
N VAL A 43 -9.83 9.93 0.86
CA VAL A 43 -10.79 9.91 -0.26
C VAL A 43 -12.15 9.46 0.26
N LEU A 44 -13.15 10.32 0.20
CA LEU A 44 -14.50 10.03 0.70
C LEU A 44 -15.24 8.99 -0.16
N THR A 45 -16.28 8.40 0.43
CA THR A 45 -17.20 7.48 -0.24
C THR A 45 -17.79 8.11 -1.50
N ASP A 46 -17.97 7.32 -2.55
CA ASP A 46 -18.47 7.74 -3.87
C ASP A 46 -17.63 8.81 -4.59
N ILE A 47 -16.49 9.22 -4.01
CA ILE A 47 -15.55 10.14 -4.65
C ILE A 47 -14.49 9.38 -5.43
N LYS A 48 -14.11 9.94 -6.57
CA LYS A 48 -13.07 9.41 -7.46
C LYS A 48 -11.92 10.40 -7.53
N TYR A 49 -10.73 9.95 -7.13
CA TYR A 49 -9.49 10.70 -7.33
C TYR A 49 -8.59 9.95 -8.32
N THR A 50 -8.24 10.60 -9.42
CA THR A 50 -7.46 9.99 -10.50
C THR A 50 -6.21 10.82 -10.80
N VAL A 51 -5.06 10.15 -10.83
CA VAL A 51 -3.79 10.72 -11.28
C VAL A 51 -3.39 10.01 -12.58
N ILE A 52 -3.17 10.79 -13.64
CA ILE A 52 -2.88 10.32 -14.99
C ILE A 52 -1.50 10.83 -15.40
N ASN A 53 -0.62 9.92 -15.83
CA ASN A 53 0.69 10.20 -16.41
C ASN A 53 1.59 11.02 -15.48
N SER A 54 1.56 10.71 -14.18
CA SER A 54 2.59 11.17 -13.25
C SER A 54 3.71 10.15 -13.16
N PRO A 55 4.99 10.57 -13.28
CA PRO A 55 6.11 9.66 -13.12
C PRO A 55 6.31 9.22 -11.65
N SER A 56 5.79 9.99 -10.70
CA SER A 56 5.90 9.69 -9.28
C SER A 56 4.66 10.17 -8.53
N VAL A 57 4.04 9.26 -7.78
CA VAL A 57 2.94 9.55 -6.85
C VAL A 57 3.38 9.13 -5.45
N ILE A 58 3.51 10.09 -4.56
CA ILE A 58 3.96 9.87 -3.19
C ILE A 58 2.87 10.35 -2.24
N VAL A 59 2.40 9.44 -1.39
CA VAL A 59 1.51 9.76 -0.28
C VAL A 59 2.26 9.58 1.02
N GLN A 60 2.44 10.68 1.75
CA GLN A 60 3.03 10.69 3.08
C GLN A 60 1.91 10.78 4.13
N GLY A 61 2.11 10.17 5.29
CA GLY A 61 1.12 10.21 6.37
C GLY A 61 0.05 9.13 6.24
N THR A 62 -1.10 9.36 6.88
CA THR A 62 -2.19 8.39 6.95
C THR A 62 -2.92 8.35 5.61
N PHE A 63 -3.06 7.15 5.05
CA PHE A 63 -3.86 6.95 3.83
C PHE A 63 -5.21 6.33 4.21
N TRP A 64 -6.30 6.99 3.84
CA TRP A 64 -7.67 6.54 4.05
C TRP A 64 -8.47 6.60 2.75
N ASN A 65 -8.90 5.46 2.22
CA ASN A 65 -9.69 5.42 0.99
C ASN A 65 -11.04 4.72 1.22
N ASN A 66 -12.12 5.50 1.23
CA ASN A 66 -13.50 5.01 1.21
C ASN A 66 -14.11 5.05 -0.20
N GLY A 67 -13.52 5.80 -1.12
CA GLY A 67 -14.00 5.97 -2.50
C GLY A 67 -13.18 5.19 -3.52
N SER A 68 -12.73 5.87 -4.57
CA SER A 68 -11.88 5.29 -5.60
C SER A 68 -10.62 6.11 -5.83
N PHE A 69 -9.46 5.49 -5.69
CA PHE A 69 -8.16 6.09 -5.95
C PHE A 69 -7.48 5.38 -7.13
N PHE A 70 -7.27 6.11 -8.22
CA PHE A 70 -6.71 5.58 -9.46
C PHE A 70 -5.42 6.27 -9.82
N VAL A 71 -4.41 5.49 -10.15
CA VAL A 71 -3.18 5.98 -10.75
C VAL A 71 -2.95 5.24 -12.04
N PHE A 72 -2.93 5.99 -13.14
CA PHE A 72 -2.79 5.48 -14.49
C PHE A 72 -1.57 6.09 -15.16
N ASN A 73 -0.73 5.28 -15.79
CA ASN A 73 0.38 5.78 -16.58
C ASN A 73 0.56 4.97 -17.87
N ASN A 74 0.62 5.66 -19.01
CA ASN A 74 0.86 5.06 -20.32
C ASN A 74 2.02 5.71 -21.10
N GLU A 75 2.72 6.69 -20.51
CA GLU A 75 3.74 7.48 -21.21
C GLU A 75 5.12 7.40 -20.58
N ARG A 76 5.23 7.12 -19.27
CA ARG A 76 6.48 7.23 -18.50
C ARG A 76 6.60 6.11 -17.46
N PRO A 77 7.81 5.85 -16.92
CA PRO A 77 7.95 5.02 -15.73
C PRO A 77 7.10 5.60 -14.62
N ILE A 78 6.56 4.73 -13.77
CA ILE A 78 5.79 5.16 -12.62
C ILE A 78 6.30 4.53 -11.33
N GLN A 79 6.55 5.39 -10.36
CA GLN A 79 6.71 4.97 -8.98
C GLN A 79 5.53 5.45 -8.15
N LEU A 80 4.88 4.53 -7.45
CA LEU A 80 3.94 4.86 -6.39
C LEU A 80 4.53 4.49 -5.04
N GLN A 81 4.49 5.44 -4.12
CA GLN A 81 4.90 5.27 -2.74
C GLN A 81 3.79 5.73 -1.80
N VAL A 82 3.33 4.87 -0.91
CA VAL A 82 2.47 5.26 0.21
C VAL A 82 3.20 4.94 1.50
N LYS A 83 3.54 5.96 2.29
CA LYS A 83 4.34 5.83 3.51
C LYS A 83 3.76 6.66 4.64
N GLY A 84 3.44 6.01 5.75
CA GLY A 84 3.03 6.73 6.95
C GLY A 84 2.48 5.84 8.04
N PRO A 85 1.88 6.40 9.09
CA PRO A 85 1.49 5.66 10.29
C PRO A 85 0.34 4.67 10.05
N GLY A 86 -0.42 4.78 8.95
CA GLY A 86 -1.51 3.86 8.65
C GLY A 86 -1.91 3.87 7.18
N PHE A 87 -2.39 2.73 6.71
CA PHE A 87 -2.96 2.53 5.40
C PHE A 87 -4.30 1.81 5.56
N HIS A 88 -5.38 2.45 5.15
CA HIS A 88 -6.73 1.94 5.26
C HIS A 88 -7.44 2.05 3.91
N ASN A 89 -7.81 0.90 3.34
CA ASN A 89 -8.58 0.84 2.11
C ASN A 89 -9.90 0.10 2.32
N PHE A 90 -11.01 0.83 2.19
CA PHE A 90 -12.37 0.32 2.20
C PHE A 90 -13.02 0.39 0.81
N GLY A 91 -12.46 1.20 -0.09
CA GLY A 91 -12.94 1.40 -1.44
C GLY A 91 -12.14 0.67 -2.52
N THR A 92 -12.00 1.29 -3.68
CA THR A 92 -11.22 0.74 -4.80
C THR A 92 -9.92 1.51 -4.99
N ILE A 93 -8.83 0.79 -5.15
CA ILE A 93 -7.54 1.30 -5.54
C ILE A 93 -7.10 0.58 -6.79
N SER A 94 -6.65 1.31 -7.81
CA SER A 94 -6.04 0.68 -8.97
C SER A 94 -4.85 1.48 -9.47
N PHE A 95 -3.71 0.80 -9.50
CA PHE A 95 -2.46 1.28 -10.07
C PHE A 95 -2.22 0.51 -11.35
N ASN A 96 -2.15 1.24 -12.45
CA ASN A 96 -2.11 0.63 -13.76
C ASN A 96 -1.04 1.31 -14.63
N SER A 97 -0.06 0.52 -15.07
CA SER A 97 0.83 0.90 -16.16
C SER A 97 0.56 0.03 -17.38
N ILE A 98 0.20 0.65 -18.50
CA ILE A 98 -0.05 -0.06 -19.79
C ILE A 98 1.16 0.02 -20.72
N SER A 99 2.09 0.96 -20.48
CA SER A 99 3.22 1.17 -21.39
C SER A 99 4.17 -0.03 -21.42
N TYR A 100 4.38 -0.61 -22.60
CA TYR A 100 5.37 -1.66 -22.84
C TYR A 100 6.82 -1.16 -22.78
N VAL A 101 7.06 0.14 -22.66
CA VAL A 101 8.43 0.67 -22.61
C VAL A 101 8.89 0.85 -21.18
N GLU A 102 7.97 1.16 -20.27
CA GLU A 102 8.30 1.81 -19.01
C GLU A 102 8.03 0.95 -17.78
N GLU A 103 8.91 1.08 -16.79
CA GLU A 103 8.90 0.29 -15.57
C GLU A 103 7.92 0.88 -14.54
N ALA A 104 7.24 0.00 -13.80
CA ALA A 104 6.38 0.38 -12.70
C ALA A 104 6.81 -0.29 -11.40
N SER A 105 6.84 0.48 -10.32
CA SER A 105 7.01 -0.01 -8.95
C SER A 105 5.98 0.62 -8.02
N TYR A 106 5.40 -0.23 -7.18
CA TYR A 106 4.33 0.13 -6.26
C TYR A 106 4.70 -0.33 -4.86
N ALA A 107 4.78 0.63 -3.95
CA ALA A 107 5.20 0.36 -2.59
C ALA A 107 4.27 1.01 -1.55
N ILE A 108 3.86 0.21 -0.57
CA ILE A 108 3.09 0.62 0.59
C ILE A 108 3.88 0.24 1.84
N TRP A 109 4.27 1.24 2.62
CA TRP A 109 4.98 1.08 3.89
C TRP A 109 4.18 1.72 5.03
N ALA A 110 3.38 0.89 5.70
CA ALA A 110 2.61 1.30 6.88
C ALA A 110 3.46 1.16 8.15
N GLY A 111 3.80 2.28 8.78
CA GLY A 111 4.42 2.34 10.11
C GLY A 111 3.50 1.90 11.26
N GLY A 112 2.22 1.66 10.97
CA GLY A 112 1.24 1.11 11.89
C GLY A 112 0.42 0.02 11.20
N ALA A 113 -0.88 0.23 11.00
CA ALA A 113 -1.74 -0.76 10.38
C ALA A 113 -1.75 -0.64 8.85
N PHE A 114 -1.63 -1.78 8.16
CA PHE A 114 -2.12 -1.99 6.80
C PHE A 114 -3.44 -2.75 6.91
N TRP A 115 -4.53 -2.13 6.46
CA TRP A 115 -5.87 -2.69 6.48
C TRP A 115 -6.53 -2.57 5.11
N ASN A 116 -6.89 -3.70 4.52
CA ASN A 116 -7.64 -3.74 3.27
C ASN A 116 -8.95 -4.51 3.41
N SER A 117 -10.08 -3.80 3.34
CA SER A 117 -11.44 -4.35 3.20
C SER A 117 -11.98 -4.20 1.77
N GLY A 118 -11.38 -3.29 1.00
CA GLY A 118 -11.80 -2.96 -0.36
C GLY A 118 -11.10 -3.81 -1.42
N THR A 119 -10.91 -3.24 -2.60
CA THR A 119 -10.15 -3.87 -3.68
C THR A 119 -8.92 -3.07 -4.05
N ILE A 120 -7.78 -3.75 -4.24
CA ILE A 120 -6.53 -3.17 -4.72
C ILE A 120 -6.06 -3.92 -5.96
N TYR A 121 -5.83 -3.18 -7.05
CA TYR A 121 -5.23 -3.68 -8.28
C TYR A 121 -3.84 -3.08 -8.46
N PHE A 122 -2.83 -3.95 -8.56
CA PHE A 122 -1.49 -3.63 -8.99
C PHE A 122 -1.26 -4.26 -10.37
N ASP A 123 -1.36 -3.47 -11.44
CA ASP A 123 -1.11 -3.91 -12.81
C ASP A 123 0.12 -3.18 -13.38
N ALA A 124 1.24 -3.88 -13.42
CA ALA A 124 2.48 -3.38 -13.98
C ALA A 124 2.72 -3.99 -15.36
N CYS A 125 3.00 -3.20 -16.39
CA CYS A 125 3.39 -3.74 -17.69
C CYS A 125 4.81 -4.31 -17.65
N LYS A 126 5.79 -3.49 -17.30
CA LYS A 126 7.19 -3.88 -17.04
C LYS A 126 7.60 -3.51 -15.63
N THR A 127 8.64 -4.17 -15.14
CA THR A 127 9.22 -3.88 -13.82
C THR A 127 10.74 -3.79 -13.96
N PRO A 128 11.41 -3.03 -13.10
CA PRO A 128 12.87 -2.94 -13.11
C PRO A 128 13.49 -4.33 -12.99
N PHE A 129 14.60 -4.55 -13.69
CA PHE A 129 15.26 -5.86 -13.78
C PHE A 129 15.82 -6.36 -12.43
N GLU A 130 15.87 -5.51 -11.40
CA GLU A 130 16.50 -5.83 -10.10
C GLU A 130 15.70 -5.33 -8.88
N GLU A 131 14.53 -4.72 -9.08
CA GLU A 131 13.70 -4.23 -7.98
C GLU A 131 12.49 -5.13 -7.72
N VAL A 132 11.99 -5.11 -6.49
CA VAL A 132 10.72 -5.75 -6.12
C VAL A 132 9.58 -4.80 -6.52
N PRO A 133 8.84 -5.08 -7.62
CA PRO A 133 7.84 -4.15 -8.13
C PRO A 133 6.64 -3.97 -7.21
N PHE A 134 6.36 -4.94 -6.35
CA PHE A 134 5.23 -4.90 -5.44
C PHE A 134 5.71 -5.07 -4.01
N ILE A 135 5.61 -4.01 -3.22
CA ILE A 135 5.99 -4.02 -1.81
C ILE A 135 4.79 -3.60 -0.97
N ILE A 136 4.40 -4.46 -0.02
CA ILE A 136 3.39 -4.13 0.98
C ILE A 136 3.91 -4.55 2.34
N SER A 137 4.29 -3.57 3.15
CA SER A 137 4.87 -3.79 4.45
C SER A 137 4.09 -3.05 5.54
N SER A 138 3.94 -3.70 6.68
CA SER A 138 3.48 -3.09 7.92
C SER A 138 4.43 -3.41 9.07
N THR A 139 4.76 -2.44 9.92
CA THR A 139 5.56 -2.70 11.12
C THR A 139 4.74 -3.25 12.30
N ARG A 140 3.41 -3.05 12.27
CA ARG A 140 2.46 -3.52 13.28
C ARG A 140 1.47 -4.49 12.66
N LEU A 141 0.31 -4.02 12.24
CA LEU A 141 -0.79 -4.90 11.83
C LEU A 141 -0.87 -5.01 10.32
N TRP A 142 -0.86 -6.23 9.78
CA TRP A 142 -1.16 -6.49 8.37
C TRP A 142 -2.41 -7.36 8.24
N TYR A 143 -3.48 -6.77 7.71
CA TYR A 143 -4.78 -7.43 7.58
C TYR A 143 -5.43 -7.16 6.22
N ASN A 144 -5.85 -8.24 5.57
CA ASN A 144 -6.61 -8.22 4.32
C ASN A 144 -7.87 -9.07 4.47
N GLU A 145 -9.04 -8.46 4.37
CA GLU A 145 -10.34 -9.14 4.17
C GLU A 145 -10.95 -8.87 2.80
N GLY A 146 -10.41 -7.89 2.08
CA GLY A 146 -10.81 -7.54 0.73
C GLY A 146 -10.09 -8.35 -0.36
N ARG A 147 -9.97 -7.74 -1.54
CA ARG A 147 -9.30 -8.34 -2.69
C ARG A 147 -8.04 -7.58 -3.07
N MET A 148 -6.97 -8.31 -3.33
CA MET A 148 -5.69 -7.78 -3.80
C MET A 148 -5.26 -8.56 -5.04
N ILE A 149 -4.91 -7.85 -6.11
CA ILE A 149 -4.51 -8.46 -7.37
C ILE A 149 -3.17 -7.88 -7.76
N PHE A 150 -2.20 -8.77 -7.96
CA PHE A 150 -0.86 -8.45 -8.44
C PHE A 150 -0.71 -9.05 -9.82
N LYS A 151 -0.47 -8.21 -10.81
CA LYS A 151 -0.36 -8.61 -12.20
C LYS A 151 0.82 -7.91 -12.84
N LYS A 152 1.67 -8.71 -13.49
CA LYS A 152 2.71 -8.22 -14.39
C LYS A 152 2.41 -8.66 -15.82
N THR A 153 2.17 -7.74 -16.73
CA THR A 153 1.66 -8.09 -18.07
C THR A 153 2.76 -8.48 -19.05
N ALA A 154 4.00 -7.98 -18.91
CA ALA A 154 5.10 -8.25 -19.82
C ALA A 154 6.45 -8.48 -19.11
N GLY A 155 7.38 -9.13 -19.80
CA GLY A 155 8.73 -9.41 -19.30
C GLY A 155 8.80 -10.65 -18.39
N SER A 156 9.86 -10.71 -17.58
CA SER A 156 10.05 -11.77 -16.57
C SER A 156 8.95 -11.76 -15.51
N ILE A 157 8.91 -12.78 -14.66
CA ILE A 157 8.05 -12.78 -13.47
C ILE A 157 8.31 -11.54 -12.59
N GLY A 158 7.28 -10.97 -11.96
CA GLY A 158 7.41 -9.84 -11.03
C GLY A 158 7.50 -10.32 -9.58
N GLU A 159 8.39 -9.76 -8.77
CA GLU A 159 8.50 -10.14 -7.35
C GLU A 159 7.48 -9.40 -6.48
N LEU A 160 6.87 -10.12 -5.53
CA LEU A 160 6.01 -9.58 -4.49
C LEU A 160 6.67 -9.76 -3.12
N PHE A 161 6.87 -8.65 -2.43
CA PHE A 161 7.14 -8.63 -0.99
C PHE A 161 5.87 -8.23 -0.24
N ALA A 162 5.36 -9.14 0.59
CA ALA A 162 4.30 -8.86 1.55
C ALA A 162 4.74 -9.30 2.94
N GLY A 163 4.72 -8.38 3.91
CA GLY A 163 5.17 -8.66 5.26
C GLY A 163 4.53 -7.74 6.30
N GLY A 164 4.33 -8.28 7.50
CA GLY A 164 3.95 -7.49 8.67
C GLY A 164 3.79 -8.33 9.91
N ARG A 165 2.92 -7.90 10.84
CA ARG A 165 2.59 -8.69 12.03
C ARG A 165 1.11 -9.02 12.13
N SER A 166 0.85 -10.17 12.73
CA SER A 166 -0.48 -10.75 12.89
C SER A 166 -1.31 -9.99 13.91
N VAL A 167 -2.61 -9.87 13.64
CA VAL A 167 -3.60 -9.24 14.55
C VAL A 167 -3.73 -10.01 15.85
N LYS A 168 -3.59 -11.34 15.80
CA LYS A 168 -3.94 -12.24 16.91
C LYS A 168 -2.86 -12.29 18.00
N ASP A 169 -1.60 -12.25 17.59
CA ASP A 169 -0.46 -12.59 18.45
C ASP A 169 0.81 -11.75 18.21
N ASN A 170 0.75 -10.76 17.30
CA ASN A 170 1.87 -9.87 16.97
C ASN A 170 3.14 -10.58 16.43
N SER A 171 3.00 -11.85 16.02
CA SER A 171 4.05 -12.62 15.34
C SER A 171 4.34 -12.08 13.93
N LEU A 172 5.51 -12.37 13.37
CA LEU A 172 5.84 -12.03 11.97
C LEU A 172 4.95 -12.85 11.04
N ALA A 173 3.82 -12.25 10.68
CA ALA A 173 2.74 -12.91 10.02
C ALA A 173 1.81 -11.88 9.39
N ILE A 174 1.21 -12.25 8.27
CA ILE A 174 0.12 -11.50 7.67
C ILE A 174 -1.20 -12.21 7.98
N THR A 175 -2.30 -11.47 8.12
CA THR A 175 -3.64 -12.06 8.26
C THR A 175 -4.44 -11.83 6.98
N ASN A 176 -4.74 -12.91 6.26
CA ASN A 176 -5.55 -12.90 5.05
C ASN A 176 -6.87 -13.65 5.28
N GLN A 177 -7.97 -12.92 5.34
CA GLN A 177 -9.34 -13.43 5.30
C GLN A 177 -9.99 -13.23 3.92
N GLY A 178 -9.37 -12.42 3.07
CA GLY A 178 -9.85 -12.08 1.73
C GLY A 178 -9.21 -12.91 0.63
N THR A 179 -9.02 -12.28 -0.54
CA THR A 179 -8.37 -12.93 -1.71
C THR A 179 -7.12 -12.18 -2.14
N ILE A 180 -6.03 -12.91 -2.33
CA ILE A 180 -4.80 -12.43 -2.97
C ILE A 180 -4.64 -13.19 -4.28
N SER A 181 -4.57 -12.49 -5.41
CA SER A 181 -4.39 -13.10 -6.73
C SER A 181 -3.06 -12.70 -7.35
N LEU A 182 -2.32 -13.68 -7.86
CA LEU A 182 -1.01 -13.49 -8.50
C LEU A 182 -1.12 -13.82 -9.99
N TYR A 183 -0.71 -12.92 -10.87
CA TYR A 183 -0.60 -13.15 -12.32
C TYR A 183 0.78 -12.74 -12.81
N ASN A 184 1.54 -13.68 -13.37
CA ASN A 184 2.95 -13.51 -13.71
C ASN A 184 3.76 -12.88 -12.56
N THR A 185 3.45 -13.29 -11.33
CA THR A 185 4.03 -12.75 -10.10
C THR A 185 4.57 -13.89 -9.24
N HIS A 186 5.76 -13.70 -8.67
CA HIS A 186 6.39 -14.60 -7.72
C HIS A 186 6.21 -14.03 -6.31
N TRP A 187 5.74 -14.86 -5.39
CA TRP A 187 5.72 -14.53 -3.97
C TRP A 187 6.51 -15.56 -3.20
N GLY A 188 7.73 -15.19 -2.81
CA GLY A 188 8.53 -15.91 -1.81
C GLY A 188 8.06 -15.52 -0.42
N VAL A 189 7.24 -16.35 0.21
CA VAL A 189 6.63 -16.02 1.51
C VAL A 189 7.69 -16.06 2.61
N GLN A 190 7.93 -14.92 3.27
CA GLN A 190 8.92 -14.77 4.34
C GLN A 190 8.30 -14.67 5.75
N THR A 191 6.97 -14.65 5.84
CA THR A 191 6.21 -14.52 7.10
C THR A 191 5.07 -15.54 7.11
N ASN A 192 4.56 -15.89 8.30
CA ASN A 192 3.40 -16.79 8.35
C ASN A 192 2.18 -16.14 7.68
N ILE A 193 1.35 -16.95 7.03
CA ILE A 193 0.07 -16.49 6.50
C ILE A 193 -1.04 -17.09 7.36
N ASN A 194 -1.71 -16.25 8.13
CA ASN A 194 -2.83 -16.62 8.99
C ASN A 194 -4.17 -16.27 8.33
N GLY A 195 -5.22 -17.02 8.65
CA GLY A 195 -6.59 -16.73 8.21
C GLY A 195 -7.15 -17.75 7.23
N ASN A 196 -8.41 -17.56 6.85
CA ASN A 196 -9.17 -18.48 6.01
C ASN A 196 -9.35 -17.96 4.57
N GLY A 197 -8.61 -16.91 4.21
CA GLY A 197 -8.66 -16.34 2.88
C GLY A 197 -8.07 -17.24 1.81
N CYS A 198 -8.17 -16.81 0.56
CA CYS A 198 -7.69 -17.54 -0.60
C CYS A 198 -6.45 -16.86 -1.20
N ILE A 199 -5.49 -17.66 -1.66
CA ILE A 199 -4.40 -17.21 -2.51
C ILE A 199 -4.56 -17.91 -3.87
N VAL A 200 -4.77 -17.12 -4.92
CA VAL A 200 -4.95 -17.60 -6.28
C VAL A 200 -3.63 -17.43 -7.03
N VAL A 201 -3.02 -18.55 -7.42
CA VAL A 201 -1.80 -18.58 -8.23
C VAL A 201 -2.20 -18.74 -9.70
N GLY A 202 -2.31 -17.61 -10.41
CA GLY A 202 -2.68 -17.57 -11.82
C GLY A 202 -1.54 -17.90 -12.78
N SER A 203 -1.78 -17.70 -14.07
CA SER A 203 -0.81 -17.99 -15.14
C SER A 203 0.52 -17.26 -14.94
N GLY A 204 1.62 -17.98 -15.17
CA GLY A 204 2.99 -17.46 -15.06
C GLY A 204 3.44 -17.14 -13.63
N SER A 205 2.61 -17.37 -12.61
CA SER A 205 2.92 -17.05 -11.22
C SER A 205 3.61 -18.19 -10.50
N ARG A 206 4.27 -17.85 -9.40
CA ARG A 206 4.88 -18.81 -8.47
C ARG A 206 4.61 -18.38 -7.03
N LEU A 207 4.29 -19.34 -6.18
CA LEU A 207 4.16 -19.15 -4.74
C LEU A 207 5.09 -20.14 -4.06
N ASN A 208 6.05 -19.64 -3.28
CA ASN A 208 6.93 -20.47 -2.47
C ASN A 208 6.49 -20.34 -1.01
N LEU A 209 6.12 -21.47 -0.41
CA LEU A 209 5.73 -21.58 0.99
C LEU A 209 6.79 -22.38 1.73
N ASP A 210 7.35 -21.79 2.78
CA ASP A 210 8.22 -22.48 3.70
C ASP A 210 7.39 -22.99 4.88
N PHE A 211 7.25 -24.31 4.98
CA PHE A 211 6.58 -24.95 6.11
C PHE A 211 7.62 -25.27 7.18
N ALA A 212 7.36 -24.89 8.43
CA ALA A 212 8.16 -25.37 9.56
C ALA A 212 8.19 -26.90 9.53
N SER A 213 9.37 -27.51 9.73
CA SER A 213 9.62 -28.94 9.54
C SER A 213 8.60 -29.83 10.27
N GLY A 214 7.57 -30.22 9.53
CA GLY A 214 6.46 -31.08 9.91
C GLY A 214 5.75 -31.44 8.62
N ALA A 215 5.49 -32.74 8.40
CA ALA A 215 5.09 -33.28 7.11
C ALA A 215 4.02 -32.43 6.39
N PRO A 216 4.16 -32.16 5.08
CA PRO A 216 3.16 -31.41 4.33
C PRO A 216 1.82 -32.13 4.44
N ARG A 217 0.84 -31.50 5.09
CA ARG A 217 -0.55 -31.94 5.03
C ARG A 217 -1.11 -31.44 3.71
N LEU A 218 -1.20 -32.33 2.73
CA LEU A 218 -1.98 -32.10 1.53
C LEU A 218 -3.43 -31.89 1.97
N PHE A 219 -3.93 -30.66 1.82
CA PHE A 219 -5.36 -30.40 1.85
C PHE A 219 -5.89 -30.71 0.45
N THR A 220 -6.47 -31.91 0.30
CA THR A 220 -7.26 -32.31 -0.88
C THR A 220 -8.66 -31.72 -0.81
#